data_AF-A0A965ZNG8-F1
#
_entry.id   AF-A0A965ZNG8-F1
#
_cell.length_a   1.000
_cell.length_b   1.000
_cell.length_c   1.000
_cell.angle_alpha   90.00
_cell.angle_beta   90.00
_cell.angle_gamma   90.00
#
_symmetry.space_group_name_H-M   'P 1'
#
loop_
_entity.id
_entity.type
_entity.pdbx_description
1 polymer ?
#
loop_
_entity_poly.entity_id
_entity_poly.type
_entity_poly.pdbx_seq_one_letter_code
_entity_poly.pdbx_strand_id
1 'polypeptide(L)'
;MKNPALAEFLAHSVELESEAQDRYGELADAMEGHHNREVAAFFRRMAEEAEHHLMEVTELAGDMVLPQLKAWDYDWPGTEPPETADYESVHYRMSLRQA
;
A
#
# COMPACT_ATOMS: atom_id res chain seq x y z
N MET A 1 9.11 -22.39 17.05
CA MET A 1 8.80 -21.30 18.01
C MET A 1 7.87 -20.33 17.30
N LYS A 2 6.69 -20.04 17.86
CA LYS A 2 5.81 -18.97 17.35
C LYS A 2 6.45 -17.64 17.74
N ASN A 3 6.85 -16.82 16.77
CA ASN A 3 7.42 -15.49 17.02
C ASN A 3 6.29 -14.45 16.92
N PRO A 4 5.69 -14.02 18.05
CA PRO A 4 4.54 -13.13 18.04
C PRO A 4 4.85 -11.76 17.44
N ALA A 5 6.05 -11.21 17.71
CA ALA A 5 6.48 -9.94 17.13
C ALA A 5 6.62 -10.01 15.60
N LEU A 6 7.09 -11.15 15.07
CA LEU A 6 7.12 -11.37 13.62
C LEU A 6 5.71 -11.50 13.04
N ALA A 7 4.81 -12.22 13.72
CA ALA A 7 3.43 -12.34 13.26
C ALA A 7 2.71 -10.99 13.23
N GLU A 8 2.95 -10.16 14.23
CA GLU A 8 2.42 -8.79 14.30
C GLU A 8 3.02 -7.91 13.20
N PHE A 9 4.33 -7.96 12.98
CA PHE A 9 4.98 -7.25 11.87
C PHE A 9 4.39 -7.66 10.51
N LEU A 10 4.23 -8.95 10.25
CA LEU A 10 3.66 -9.45 9.00
C LEU A 10 2.19 -9.06 8.84
N ALA A 11 1.41 -9.00 9.92
CA ALA A 11 0.04 -8.50 9.86
C ALA A 11 -0.02 -7.00 9.48
N HIS A 12 0.89 -6.19 10.02
CA HIS A 12 1.03 -4.79 9.60
C HIS A 12 1.45 -4.69 8.13
N SER A 13 2.40 -5.51 7.68
CA SER A 13 2.83 -5.53 6.28
C SER A 13 1.70 -5.92 5.32
N VAL A 14 0.86 -6.91 5.67
CA VAL A 14 -0.31 -7.28 4.84
C VAL A 14 -1.25 -6.08 4.66
N GLU A 15 -1.56 -5.37 5.75
CA GLU A 15 -2.42 -4.18 5.65
C GLU A 15 -1.79 -3.10 4.78
N LEU A 16 -0.51 -2.79 5.01
CA LEU A 16 0.21 -1.76 4.27
C LEU A 16 0.20 -2.02 2.76
N GLU A 17 0.56 -3.23 2.35
CA GLU A 17 0.65 -3.56 0.92
C GLU A 17 -0.75 -3.62 0.28
N SER A 18 -1.77 -4.08 1.02
CA SER A 18 -3.16 -4.07 0.53
C SER A 18 -3.68 -2.64 0.32
N GLU A 19 -3.47 -1.76 1.29
CA GLU A 19 -3.91 -0.36 1.18
C GLU A 19 -3.14 0.38 0.08
N ALA A 20 -1.83 0.11 -0.03
CA ALA A 20 -1.00 0.68 -1.10
C ALA A 20 -1.50 0.24 -2.48
N GLN A 21 -1.80 -1.06 -2.67
CA GLN A 21 -2.34 -1.58 -3.92
C GLN A 21 -3.63 -0.87 -4.32
N ASP A 22 -4.60 -0.78 -3.40
CA ASP A 22 -5.89 -0.13 -3.65
C ASP A 22 -5.70 1.35 -3.98
N ARG A 23 -4.90 2.07 -3.18
CA ARG A 23 -4.65 3.50 -3.34
C ARG A 23 -3.95 3.83 -4.65
N TYR A 24 -2.89 3.11 -5.00
CA TYR A 24 -2.21 3.30 -6.27
C TYR A 24 -3.12 2.96 -7.46
N GLY A 25 -4.02 1.97 -7.30
CA GLY A 25 -5.07 1.66 -8.27
C GLY A 25 -6.02 2.84 -8.50
N GLU A 26 -6.54 3.43 -7.43
CA GLU A 26 -7.43 4.60 -7.49
C GLU A 26 -6.75 5.81 -8.13
N LEU A 27 -5.48 6.07 -7.76
CA LEU A 27 -4.70 7.17 -8.34
C LEU A 27 -4.46 6.96 -9.83
N ALA A 28 -4.12 5.74 -10.24
CA ALA A 28 -3.96 5.41 -11.66
C ALA A 28 -5.24 5.68 -12.47
N ASP A 29 -6.40 5.25 -11.94
CA ASP A 29 -7.70 5.48 -12.57
C ASP A 29 -8.05 6.96 -12.68
N ALA A 30 -7.79 7.74 -11.62
CA ALA A 30 -7.98 9.18 -11.61
C ALA A 30 -7.11 9.88 -12.68
N MET A 31 -5.83 9.50 -12.79
CA MET A 31 -4.92 10.08 -13.79
C MET A 31 -5.34 9.73 -15.21
N GLU A 32 -5.74 8.49 -15.47
CA GLU A 32 -6.21 8.06 -16.80
C GLU A 32 -7.49 8.82 -17.20
N GLY A 33 -8.44 8.98 -16.26
CA GLY A 33 -9.67 9.76 -16.47
C GLY A 33 -9.41 11.23 -16.82
N HIS A 34 -8.27 11.77 -16.41
CA HIS A 34 -7.81 13.12 -16.75
C HIS A 34 -6.79 13.16 -17.91
N HIS A 35 -6.64 12.07 -18.66
CA HIS A 35 -5.72 11.92 -19.78
C HIS A 35 -4.22 12.09 -19.42
N ASN A 36 -3.87 11.93 -18.14
CA ASN A 36 -2.49 11.94 -17.66
C ASN A 36 -1.88 10.53 -17.68
N ARG A 37 -1.71 9.99 -18.90
CA ARG A 37 -1.34 8.58 -19.13
C ARG A 37 0.03 8.19 -18.57
N GLU A 38 0.97 9.13 -18.57
CA GLU A 38 2.33 8.87 -18.04
C GLU A 38 2.30 8.61 -16.54
N VAL A 39 1.58 9.45 -15.79
CA VAL A 39 1.43 9.28 -14.34
C VAL A 39 0.48 8.12 -14.01
N ALA A 40 -0.55 7.88 -14.82
CA ALA A 40 -1.40 6.70 -14.69
C ALA A 40 -0.59 5.39 -14.78
N ALA A 41 0.29 5.28 -15.77
CA ALA A 41 1.17 4.12 -15.94
C ALA A 41 2.15 3.95 -14.76
N PHE A 42 2.64 5.06 -14.20
CA PHE A 42 3.47 5.01 -12.99
C PHE A 42 2.72 4.42 -11.79
N PHE A 43 1.54 4.94 -11.48
CA PHE A 43 0.76 4.42 -10.35
C PHE A 43 0.26 2.99 -10.58
N ARG A 44 -0.04 2.59 -11.83
CA ARG A 44 -0.31 1.18 -12.15
C ARG A 44 0.85 0.28 -11.77
N ARG A 45 2.07 0.68 -12.12
CA ARG A 45 3.26 -0.09 -11.75
C ARG A 45 3.43 -0.15 -10.23
N MET A 46 3.22 0.94 -9.51
CA MET A 46 3.29 0.93 -8.05
C MET A 46 2.28 -0.03 -7.41
N ALA A 47 1.05 -0.09 -7.95
CA ALA A 47 0.04 -1.07 -7.51
C ALA A 47 0.48 -2.51 -7.78
N GLU A 48 1.10 -2.78 -8.94
CA GLU A 48 1.66 -4.11 -9.26
C GLU A 48 2.80 -4.50 -8.31
N GLU A 49 3.71 -3.58 -7.96
CA GLU A 49 4.78 -3.88 -6.99
C GLU A 49 4.22 -4.12 -5.59
N ALA A 50 3.18 -3.39 -5.16
CA ALA A 50 2.50 -3.65 -3.88
C ALA A 50 1.83 -5.03 -3.85
N GLU A 51 1.22 -5.46 -4.96
CA GLU A 51 0.70 -6.82 -5.11
C GLU A 51 1.81 -7.88 -4.97
N HIS A 52 2.96 -7.67 -5.61
CA HIS A 52 4.11 -8.57 -5.47
C HIS A 52 4.60 -8.65 -4.02
N HIS A 53 4.73 -7.53 -3.32
CA HIS A 53 5.11 -7.52 -1.91
C HIS A 53 4.07 -8.24 -1.03
N LEU A 54 2.77 -8.05 -1.28
CA LEU A 54 1.71 -8.76 -0.56
C LEU A 54 1.86 -10.28 -0.72
N MET A 55 2.21 -10.75 -1.92
CA MET A 55 2.53 -12.15 -2.17
C MET A 55 3.75 -12.61 -1.35
N GLU A 56 4.84 -11.84 -1.35
CA GLU A 56 6.04 -12.15 -0.57
C GLU A 56 5.75 -12.22 0.94
N VAL A 57 4.97 -11.27 1.48
CA VAL A 57 4.55 -11.26 2.89
C VAL A 57 3.70 -12.49 3.21
N THR A 58 2.81 -12.89 2.29
CA THR A 58 1.99 -14.09 2.44
C THR A 58 2.85 -15.36 2.45
N GLU A 59 3.84 -15.44 1.57
CA GLU A 59 4.81 -16.56 1.54
C GLU A 59 5.65 -16.61 2.83
N LEU A 60 6.10 -15.45 3.32
CA LEU A 60 6.84 -15.35 4.59
C LEU A 60 6.00 -15.73 5.80
N ALA A 61 4.70 -15.41 5.79
CA ALA A 61 3.78 -15.81 6.85
C ALA A 61 3.59 -17.34 6.87
N GLY A 62 3.53 -18.00 5.71
CA GLY A 62 3.36 -19.45 5.62
C GLY A 62 2.18 -19.95 6.46
N ASP A 63 2.44 -20.87 7.40
CA ASP A 63 1.41 -21.42 8.32
C ASP A 63 1.19 -20.58 9.59
N MET A 64 1.77 -19.38 9.68
CA MET A 64 1.61 -18.51 10.84
C MET A 64 0.17 -17.99 10.92
N VAL A 65 -0.41 -18.06 12.12
CA VAL A 65 -1.68 -17.36 12.39
C VAL A 65 -1.35 -15.90 12.65
N LEU A 66 -1.61 -15.06 11.66
CA LEU A 66 -1.47 -13.61 11.79
C LEU A 66 -2.60 -13.05 12.66
N PRO A 67 -2.31 -12.08 13.56
CA PRO A 67 -3.36 -11.39 14.30
C PRO A 67 -4.27 -10.63 13.33
N GLN A 68 -5.57 -10.68 13.60
CA GLN A 68 -6.57 -9.84 12.92
C GLN A 68 -6.60 -8.50 13.66
N LEU A 69 -5.86 -7.51 13.16
CA LEU A 69 -5.82 -6.17 13.72
C LEU A 69 -7.04 -5.39 13.21
N LYS A 70 -7.65 -4.59 14.08
CA LYS A 70 -8.67 -3.61 13.65
C LYS A 70 -7.96 -2.34 13.21
N ALA A 71 -8.65 -1.50 12.42
CA ALA A 71 -8.09 -0.24 11.93
C ALA A 71 -7.46 0.66 13.02
N TRP A 72 -7.96 0.63 14.26
CA TRP A 72 -7.43 1.40 15.39
C TRP A 72 -6.41 0.63 16.26
N ASP A 73 -6.15 -0.64 15.96
CA ASP A 73 -5.16 -1.46 16.66
C ASP A 73 -3.76 -1.37 16.00
N TYR A 74 -3.67 -0.71 14.83
CA TYR A 74 -2.40 -0.46 14.15
C TYR A 74 -1.62 0.69 14.82
N ASP A 75 -0.35 0.44 15.17
CA ASP A 75 0.55 1.45 15.75
C ASP A 75 1.42 2.07 14.65
N TRP A 76 0.82 2.95 13.87
CA TRP A 76 1.52 3.65 12.80
C TRP A 76 2.45 4.74 13.35
N PRO A 77 3.58 5.05 12.69
CA PRO A 77 4.45 6.16 13.07
C PRO A 77 3.76 7.54 13.04
N GLY A 78 2.64 7.65 12.31
CA GLY A 78 1.80 8.84 12.18
C GLY A 78 0.30 8.54 12.36
N THR A 79 -0.56 9.53 12.13
CA THR A 79 -2.03 9.35 12.18
C THR A 79 -2.58 8.47 11.06
N GLU A 80 -1.82 8.33 9.98
CA GLU A 80 -2.15 7.52 8.81
C GLU A 80 -0.97 6.56 8.51
N PRO A 81 -1.23 5.45 7.82
CA PRO A 81 -0.19 4.58 7.30
C PRO A 81 0.88 5.32 6.49
N PRO A 82 2.15 4.89 6.53
CA PRO A 82 3.26 5.57 5.84
C PRO A 82 3.10 5.66 4.31
N GLU A 83 2.34 4.77 3.68
CA GLU A 83 2.06 4.78 2.23
C GLU A 83 0.90 5.71 1.85
N THR A 84 0.23 6.33 2.82
CA THR A 84 -0.77 7.36 2.55
C THR A 84 -0.03 8.63 2.11
N ALA A 85 0.25 8.74 0.80
CA ALA A 85 0.70 10.01 0.22
C ALA A 85 -0.29 11.10 0.64
N ASP A 86 0.22 12.18 1.24
CA ASP A 86 -0.58 13.31 1.71
C ASP A 86 -1.54 13.73 0.59
N TYR A 87 -2.85 13.61 0.84
CA TYR A 87 -3.89 13.85 -0.17
C TYR A 87 -3.76 15.23 -0.82
N GLU A 88 -3.16 16.21 -0.15
CA GLU A 88 -2.93 17.55 -0.71
C GLU A 88 -1.81 17.58 -1.77
N SER A 89 -0.90 16.60 -1.76
CA SER A 89 0.26 16.54 -2.65
C SER A 89 -0.02 15.83 -3.99
N VAL A 90 -1.05 14.98 -4.04
CA VAL A 90 -1.41 14.18 -5.22
C VAL A 90 -2.61 14.81 -5.94
N HIS A 91 -2.40 15.26 -7.18
CA HIS A 91 -3.45 15.90 -7.96
C HIS A 91 -3.34 15.59 -9.45
N TYR A 92 -4.45 15.64 -10.19
CA TYR A 92 -4.51 15.23 -11.60
C TYR A 92 -3.54 15.98 -12.54
N ARG A 93 -3.10 17.19 -12.16
CA ARG A 93 -2.14 18.01 -12.92
C ARG A 93 -0.67 17.72 -12.62
N MET A 94 -0.38 16.70 -11.81
CA MET A 94 0.99 16.42 -11.39
C MET A 94 1.80 15.86 -12.55
N SER A 95 3.09 16.18 -12.57
CA SER A 95 4.06 15.53 -13.44
C SER A 95 4.62 14.27 -12.80
N LEU A 96 5.24 13.40 -13.59
CA LEU A 96 5.92 12.21 -13.08
C LEU A 96 7.02 12.52 -12.04
N ARG A 97 7.63 13.72 -12.09
CA ARG A 97 8.62 14.15 -11.08
C ARG A 97 7.98 14.42 -9.71
N GLN A 98 6.69 14.75 -9.70
CA GLN A 98 5.93 15.09 -8.50
C GLN A 98 5.13 13.90 -7.95
N ALA A 99 5.03 12.83 -8.75
CA ALA A 99 4.49 11.55 -8.33
C ALA A 99 5.58 10.75 -7.61
#